data_AF-A0A673YIE8-F1
#
_entry.id   AF-A0A673YIE8-F1
#
_cell.length_a   1.000
_cell.length_b   1.000
_cell.length_c   1.000
_cell.angle_alpha   90.00
_cell.angle_beta   90.00
_cell.angle_gamma   90.00
#
_symmetry.space_group_name_H-M   'P 1'
#
loop_
_entity.id
_entity.type
_entity.pdbx_description
1 polymer ?
#
loop_
_entity_poly.entity_id
_entity_poly.type
_entity_poly.pdbx_seq_one_letter_code
_entity_poly.pdbx_strand_id
1 'polypeptide(L)'
;VIDRPGHDNVIDRPGHGNVIDRPGHDNVIDRPGHGNVIDRPGHGNVIDRPGHGNVIDRPGHGNVIDRPGHGNVIDRPGHGNLSTPY
;
A
#
# COMPACT_ATOMS: atom_id res chain seq x y z
N VAL A 1 3.24 10.69 -4.28
CA VAL A 1 2.11 10.70 -5.23
C VAL A 1 0.82 10.62 -4.42
N ILE A 2 -0.31 11.09 -4.95
CA ILE A 2 -1.60 10.99 -4.27
C ILE A 2 -2.66 10.62 -5.31
N ASP A 3 -3.15 9.39 -5.26
CA ASP A 3 -4.21 8.93 -6.15
C ASP A 3 -5.52 8.61 -5.42
N ARG A 4 -6.64 8.85 -6.12
CA ARG A 4 -8.01 8.63 -5.62
C ARG A 4 -8.94 8.09 -6.72
N PRO A 5 -8.61 6.96 -7.35
CA PRO A 5 -9.48 6.37 -8.35
C PRO A 5 -10.71 5.72 -7.73
N GLY A 6 -11.78 5.60 -8.52
CA GLY A 6 -12.99 4.91 -8.08
C GLY A 6 -12.95 3.40 -8.30
N HIS A 7 -12.49 2.98 -9.48
CA HIS A 7 -12.52 1.60 -9.98
C HIS A 7 -11.29 1.30 -10.88
N ASP A 8 -10.12 1.86 -10.53
CA ASP A 8 -8.87 1.66 -11.27
C ASP A 8 -7.74 1.20 -10.34
N ASN A 9 -6.88 0.31 -10.85
CA ASN A 9 -5.65 -0.08 -10.15
C ASN A 9 -4.63 1.07 -10.15
N VAL A 10 -3.95 1.25 -9.01
CA VAL A 10 -2.86 2.23 -8.88
C VAL A 10 -1.51 1.51 -8.85
N ILE A 11 -0.52 2.09 -9.53
CA ILE A 11 0.85 1.57 -9.54
C ILE A 11 1.84 2.72 -9.47
N ASP A 12 2.53 2.86 -8.34
CA ASP A 12 3.54 3.89 -8.14
C ASP A 12 4.96 3.35 -7.95
N ARG A 13 5.93 4.09 -8.53
CA ARG A 13 7.37 3.78 -8.49
C ARG A 13 8.26 5.02 -8.30
N PRO A 14 8.08 5.80 -7.22
CA PRO A 14 8.94 6.97 -6.98
C PRO A 14 10.32 6.56 -6.47
N GLY A 15 11.38 7.28 -6.87
CA GLY A 15 12.72 7.10 -6.30
C GLY A 15 12.80 7.56 -4.84
N HIS A 16 12.22 8.73 -4.55
CA HIS A 16 12.10 9.31 -3.22
C HIS A 16 10.73 9.97 -3.04
N GLY A 17 10.14 9.85 -1.85
CA GLY A 17 8.90 10.55 -1.48
C GLY A 17 7.80 9.62 -1.00
N ASN A 18 6.71 10.20 -0.52
CA ASN A 18 5.58 9.46 0.03
C ASN A 18 4.53 9.17 -1.05
N VAL A 19 3.87 8.01 -0.97
CA VAL A 19 2.69 7.64 -1.77
C VAL A 19 1.47 7.55 -0.85
N ILE A 20 0.31 7.96 -1.35
CA ILE A 20 -0.95 7.94 -0.60
C ILE A 20 -2.09 7.61 -1.55
N ASP A 21 -2.61 6.38 -1.48
CA ASP A 21 -3.69 5.96 -2.36
C ASP A 21 -4.99 5.67 -1.61
N ARG A 22 -6.10 6.09 -2.25
CA ARG A 22 -7.45 5.84 -1.75
C ARG A 22 -8.38 5.35 -2.85
N PRO A 23 -8.18 4.12 -3.37
CA PRO A 23 -9.09 3.54 -4.35
C PRO A 23 -10.44 3.15 -3.72
N GLY A 24 -11.48 3.17 -4.54
CA GLY A 24 -12.76 2.58 -4.20
C GLY A 24 -12.68 1.04 -4.14
N HIS A 25 -12.43 0.38 -5.28
CA HIS A 25 -12.57 -1.08 -5.44
C HIS A 25 -11.45 -1.71 -6.29
N ASP A 26 -10.17 -1.58 -5.92
CA ASP A 26 -9.05 -2.01 -6.76
C ASP A 26 -7.78 -2.36 -6.00
N ASN A 27 -6.78 -2.85 -6.74
CA ASN A 27 -5.47 -3.14 -6.18
C ASN A 27 -4.55 -1.92 -6.25
N VAL A 28 -3.71 -1.78 -5.22
CA VAL A 28 -2.62 -0.80 -5.15
C VAL A 28 -1.29 -1.54 -5.15
N ILE A 29 -0.31 -1.03 -5.89
CA ILE A 29 1.04 -1.58 -5.95
C ILE A 29 2.08 -0.48 -5.88
N ASP A 30 2.74 -0.37 -4.74
CA ASP A 30 3.75 0.66 -4.52
C ASP A 30 5.15 0.11 -4.36
N ARG A 31 6.10 0.77 -5.02
CA ARG A 31 7.53 0.42 -4.96
C ARG A 31 8.42 1.65 -4.84
N PRO A 32 8.33 2.41 -3.73
CA PRO A 32 9.21 3.54 -3.51
C PRO A 32 10.63 3.10 -3.13
N GLY A 33 11.65 3.81 -3.63
CA GLY A 33 13.03 3.60 -3.20
C GLY A 33 13.24 4.04 -1.74
N HIS A 34 12.76 5.22 -1.40
CA HIS A 34 12.82 5.77 -0.04
C HIS A 34 11.58 6.65 0.23
N GLY A 35 10.83 6.37 1.29
CA GLY A 35 9.63 7.13 1.66
C GLY A 35 8.52 6.26 2.23
N ASN A 36 7.42 6.89 2.63
CA ASN A 36 6.30 6.18 3.25
C ASN A 36 5.18 5.90 2.25
N VAL A 37 4.52 4.76 2.39
CA VAL A 37 3.29 4.40 1.66
C VAL A 37 2.11 4.43 2.63
N ILE A 38 0.96 4.91 2.17
CA ILE A 38 -0.27 4.93 2.96
C ILE A 38 -1.46 4.61 2.07
N ASP A 39 -2.00 3.40 2.19
CA ASP A 39 -3.11 2.97 1.36
C ASP A 39 -4.40 2.74 2.15
N ARG A 40 -5.52 3.20 1.58
CA ARG A 40 -6.85 2.96 2.15
C ARG A 40 -7.87 2.58 1.09
N PRO A 41 -7.77 1.37 0.50
CA PRO A 41 -8.80 0.88 -0.41
C PRO A 41 -10.11 0.59 0.32
N GLY A 42 -11.26 0.80 -0.35
CA GLY A 42 -12.54 0.28 0.13
C GLY A 42 -12.61 -1.25 0.01
N HIS A 43 -12.32 -1.75 -1.20
CA HIS A 43 -12.16 -3.16 -1.54
C HIS A 43 -10.92 -3.35 -2.43
N GLY A 44 -10.15 -4.41 -2.24
CA GLY A 44 -9.03 -4.77 -3.11
C GLY A 44 -7.75 -5.12 -2.35
N ASN A 45 -6.67 -5.43 -3.07
CA ASN A 45 -5.42 -5.87 -2.45
C ASN A 45 -4.35 -4.77 -2.50
N VAL A 46 -3.56 -4.65 -1.44
CA VAL A 46 -2.40 -3.75 -1.38
C VAL A 46 -1.12 -4.56 -1.44
N ILE A 47 -0.15 -4.09 -2.24
CA ILE A 47 1.18 -4.72 -2.36
C ILE A 47 2.27 -3.66 -2.32
N ASP A 48 2.98 -3.59 -1.21
CA ASP A 48 4.02 -2.59 -1.00
C ASP A 48 5.41 -3.19 -0.94
N ARG A 49 6.37 -2.54 -1.60
CA ARG A 49 7.80 -2.90 -1.52
C ARG A 49 8.70 -1.67 -1.42
N PRO A 50 8.66 -0.94 -0.30
CA PRO A 50 9.58 0.15 -0.05
C PRO A 50 11.01 -0.36 0.16
N GLY A 51 12.01 0.30 -0.44
CA GLY A 51 13.41 0.07 -0.10
C GLY A 51 13.73 0.51 1.33
N HIS A 52 13.38 1.75 1.66
CA HIS A 52 13.48 2.30 3.01
C HIS A 52 12.31 3.25 3.34
N GLY A 53 11.54 2.95 4.38
CA GLY A 53 10.44 3.78 4.87
C GLY A 53 9.30 2.94 5.42
N ASN A 54 8.20 3.58 5.82
CA ASN A 54 7.11 2.91 6.50
C ASN A 54 5.93 2.64 5.56
N VAL A 55 5.23 1.54 5.79
CA VAL A 55 3.96 1.19 5.13
C VAL A 55 2.82 1.30 6.12
N ILE A 56 1.68 1.85 5.69
CA ILE A 56 0.47 1.94 6.51
C ILE A 56 -0.77 1.63 5.68
N ASP A 57 -1.30 0.41 5.85
CA ASP A 57 -2.43 -0.05 5.05
C ASP A 57 -3.70 -0.23 5.84
N ARG A 58 -4.81 0.25 5.29
CA ARG A 58 -6.15 0.13 5.91
C ARG A 58 -7.23 -0.22 4.88
N PRO A 59 -7.17 -1.40 4.25
CA PRO A 59 -8.25 -1.82 3.37
C PRO A 59 -9.50 -2.18 4.16
N GLY A 60 -10.67 -1.81 3.62
CA GLY A 60 -11.97 -2.26 4.15
C GLY A 60 -12.13 -3.78 3.98
N HIS A 61 -11.90 -4.27 2.76
CA HIS A 61 -11.92 -5.69 2.41
C HIS A 61 -10.82 -6.03 1.40
N GLY A 62 -10.05 -7.08 1.67
CA GLY A 62 -9.01 -7.60 0.78
C GLY A 62 -7.70 -7.88 1.50
N ASN A 63 -6.64 -8.19 0.75
CA ASN A 63 -5.38 -8.65 1.33
C ASN A 63 -4.30 -7.59 1.27
N VAL A 64 -3.41 -7.60 2.25
CA VAL A 64 -2.23 -6.74 2.32
C VAL A 64 -0.96 -7.59 2.22
N ILE A 65 -0.01 -7.17 1.38
CA ILE A 65 1.28 -7.84 1.21
C ILE A 65 2.42 -6.83 1.22
N ASP A 66 3.21 -6.84 2.30
CA ASP A 66 4.30 -5.86 2.47
C ASP A 66 5.67 -6.51 2.47
N ARG A 67 6.58 -5.91 1.71
CA ARG A 67 7.99 -6.28 1.62
C ARG A 67 8.90 -5.06 1.80
N PRO A 68 8.93 -4.46 3.00
CA PRO A 68 9.85 -3.37 3.31
C PRO A 68 11.30 -3.89 3.38
N GLY A 69 12.25 -3.13 2.84
CA GLY A 69 13.67 -3.36 3.11
C GLY A 69 14.06 -2.87 4.51
N HIS A 70 13.73 -1.62 4.83
CA HIS A 70 14.05 -1.00 6.11
C HIS A 70 12.96 0.00 6.54
N GLY A 71 12.19 -0.34 7.57
CA GLY A 71 11.18 0.52 8.17
C GLY A 71 10.11 -0.30 8.86
N ASN A 72 9.00 0.34 9.21
CA ASN A 72 7.89 -0.29 9.93
C ASN A 72 6.69 -0.52 9.00
N VAL A 73 5.94 -1.56 9.29
CA VAL A 73 4.69 -1.88 8.60
C VAL A 73 3.56 -1.83 9.63
N ILE A 74 2.45 -1.18 9.28
CA ILE A 74 1.27 -1.04 10.13
C ILE A 74 0.01 -1.29 9.31
N ASP A 75 -0.57 -2.47 9.48
CA ASP A 75 -1.74 -2.84 8.69
C ASP A 75 -2.96 -3.04 9.56
N ARG A 76 -4.09 -2.59 9.04
CA ARG A 76 -5.40 -2.73 9.66
C ARG A 76 -6.45 -3.10 8.62
N PRO A 77 -6.40 -4.32 8.07
CA PRO A 77 -7.44 -4.82 7.19
C PRO A 77 -8.74 -5.02 7.99
N GLY A 78 -9.87 -4.56 7.46
CA GLY A 78 -11.19 -4.83 8.02
C GLY A 78 -11.60 -6.29 7.85
N HIS A 79 -11.46 -6.81 6.62
CA HIS A 79 -11.74 -8.19 6.28
C HIS A 79 -10.79 -8.70 5.19
N GLY A 80 -9.86 -9.58 5.56
CA GLY A 80 -8.95 -10.25 4.64
C GLY A 80 -7.66 -10.67 5.35
N ASN A 81 -6.63 -11.02 4.57
CA ASN A 81 -5.39 -11.54 5.13
C ASN A 81 -4.27 -10.50 5.08
N LEU A 82 -3.42 -10.53 6.10
CA LEU A 82 -2.17 -9.79 6.12
C LEU A 82 -1.01 -10.77 5.92
N SER A 83 -0.10 -10.43 4.99
CA SER A 83 1.13 -11.17 4.77
C SER A 83 2.32 -10.23 4.71
N THR A 84 3.13 -10.24 5.76
CA THR A 84 4.40 -9.52 5.82
C THR A 84 5.53 -10.55 5.78
N PRO A 85 5.97 -11.02 4.59
CA PRO A 85 7.13 -11.89 4.51
C PRO A 85 8.37 -11.12 4.98
N TYR A 86 8.80 -11.45 6.21
CA TYR A 86 10.10 -11.05 6.74
C TYR A 86 11.24 -11.72 5.97
#